data_AF-A0A257KB37-F1
#
_entry.id   AF-A0A257KB37-F1
#
_cell.length_a   1.000
_cell.length_b   1.000
_cell.length_c   1.000
_cell.angle_alpha   90.00
_cell.angle_beta   90.00
_cell.angle_gamma   90.00
#
_symmetry.space_group_name_H-M   'P 1'
#
loop_
_entity.id
_entity.type
_entity.pdbx_description
1 polymer ?
#
loop_
_entity_poly.entity_id
_entity_poly.type
_entity_poly.pdbx_seq_one_letter_code
_entity_poly.pdbx_strand_id
1 'polypeptide(L)'
;MTALHDRLRALPPERLQGIRRGIEKESLRSLPGGGLALTPHPAALGSALTHPRVTTDYSESQLELITGVHGSAEAAQAELTEIHQAVYHALGNQPGDEQLWVGSMPCGLPTDETIPLGRYGSSNVGRAKSVYRMGLGHRYGRRMQTISGIHYNWSLPGLDNAQHFALIRNFRRHAFVLLVLFGASPALCGDFVAGRQHELLPMPGGKNGTLHLPHATSLRMGRLGYQSDAQATLAVSYNSLESYANSL
;
A
#
# COMPACT_ATOMS: atom_id res chain seq x y z
N MET A 1 -2.97 -28.02 28.92
CA MET A 1 -2.26 -27.04 28.06
C MET A 1 -2.85 -27.14 26.66
N THR A 2 -3.16 -26.00 26.02
CA THR A 2 -3.86 -26.04 24.72
C THR A 2 -2.91 -26.48 23.60
N ALA A 3 -3.45 -27.19 22.60
CA ALA A 3 -2.71 -27.65 21.42
C ALA A 3 -1.89 -26.56 20.70
N LEU A 4 -2.20 -25.28 20.90
CA LEU A 4 -1.42 -24.16 20.38
C LEU A 4 -0.04 -24.04 21.06
N HIS A 5 0.02 -24.09 22.39
CA HIS A 5 1.27 -23.94 23.12
C HIS A 5 2.24 -25.10 22.82
N ASP A 6 1.71 -26.30 22.64
CA ASP A 6 2.50 -27.46 22.25
C ASP A 6 3.05 -27.32 20.82
N ARG A 7 2.22 -26.83 19.88
CA ARG A 7 2.65 -26.55 18.51
C ARG A 7 3.67 -25.42 18.42
N LEU A 8 3.56 -24.38 19.25
CA LEU A 8 4.54 -23.30 19.32
C LEU A 8 5.86 -23.79 19.90
N ARG A 9 5.83 -24.59 20.98
CA ARG A 9 7.03 -25.21 21.57
C ARG A 9 7.71 -26.22 20.63
N ALA A 10 6.94 -26.82 19.72
CA ALA A 10 7.49 -27.72 18.69
C ALA A 10 8.23 -26.98 17.56
N LEU A 11 8.17 -25.64 17.48
CA LEU A 11 8.97 -24.88 16.52
C LEU A 11 10.41 -24.76 17.02
N PRO A 12 11.41 -25.32 16.31
CA PRO A 12 12.79 -25.23 16.75
C PRO A 12 13.27 -23.77 16.67
N PRO A 13 14.11 -23.31 17.62
CA PRO A 13 14.63 -21.93 17.64
C PRO A 13 15.26 -21.50 16.31
N GLU A 14 15.98 -22.40 15.64
CA GLU A 14 16.65 -22.16 14.36
C GLU A 14 15.64 -21.82 13.26
N ARG A 15 14.46 -22.45 13.30
CA ARG A 15 13.38 -22.17 12.33
C ARG A 15 12.78 -20.79 12.55
N LEU A 16 12.61 -20.37 13.81
CA LEU A 16 12.14 -19.02 14.13
C LEU A 16 13.18 -17.94 13.80
N GLN A 17 14.46 -18.21 14.05
CA GLN A 17 15.57 -17.35 13.63
C GLN A 17 15.69 -17.26 12.11
N GLY A 18 15.24 -18.29 11.39
CA GLY A 18 15.21 -18.32 9.93
C GLY A 18 14.08 -17.52 9.27
N ILE A 19 13.20 -16.85 10.03
CA ILE A 19 12.15 -16.00 9.47
C ILE A 19 12.76 -14.91 8.57
N ARG A 20 12.14 -14.71 7.40
CA ARG A 20 12.53 -13.66 6.46
C ARG A 20 11.42 -12.65 6.24
N ARG A 21 11.79 -11.40 5.98
CA ARG A 21 10.88 -10.26 5.83
C ARG A 21 11.30 -9.33 4.70
N GLY A 22 10.34 -8.64 4.10
CA GLY A 22 10.57 -7.51 3.21
C GLY A 22 9.45 -6.48 3.39
N ILE A 23 9.71 -5.23 3.00
CA ILE A 23 8.76 -4.14 3.14
C ILE A 23 8.58 -3.49 1.77
N GLU A 24 7.33 -3.30 1.38
CA GLU A 24 6.94 -2.34 0.33
C GLU A 24 6.23 -1.18 1.02
N LYS A 25 6.57 0.06 0.64
CA LYS A 25 5.92 1.25 1.17
C LYS A 25 5.62 2.22 0.06
N GLU A 26 4.37 2.65 -0.02
CA GLU A 26 3.92 3.62 -1.00
C GLU A 26 3.86 5.03 -0.40
N SER A 27 4.14 6.05 -1.22
CA SER A 27 3.87 7.45 -0.91
C SER A 27 3.65 8.24 -2.19
N LEU A 28 2.70 9.18 -2.14
CA LEU A 28 2.60 10.21 -3.16
C LEU A 28 3.73 11.22 -3.02
N ARG A 29 4.25 11.69 -4.15
CA ARG A 29 5.01 12.93 -4.26
C ARG A 29 4.02 14.09 -4.21
N SER A 30 4.25 15.01 -3.30
CA SER A 30 3.44 16.20 -3.08
C SER A 30 4.29 17.45 -3.09
N LEU A 31 3.71 18.56 -3.56
CA LEU A 31 4.29 19.89 -3.40
C LEU A 31 4.25 20.30 -1.92
N PRO A 32 5.06 21.29 -1.49
CA PRO A 32 5.03 21.78 -0.09
C PRO A 32 3.67 22.28 0.39
N GLY A 33 2.79 22.70 -0.54
CA GLY A 33 1.41 23.08 -0.25
C GLY A 33 0.43 21.92 -0.08
N GLY A 34 0.88 20.67 -0.19
CA GLY A 34 0.06 19.46 -0.07
C GLY A 34 -0.63 19.01 -1.37
N GLY A 35 -0.46 19.75 -2.47
CA GLY A 35 -0.97 19.35 -3.79
C GLY A 35 -0.17 18.20 -4.40
N LEU A 36 -0.82 17.33 -5.17
CA LEU A 36 -0.15 16.24 -5.87
C LEU A 36 0.90 16.76 -6.87
N ALA A 37 2.12 16.24 -6.84
CA ALA A 37 3.11 16.54 -7.87
C ALA A 37 2.67 15.96 -9.22
N LEU A 38 2.84 16.70 -10.32
CA LEU A 38 2.48 16.26 -11.68
C LEU A 38 3.70 16.07 -12.60
N THR A 39 4.90 16.27 -12.05
CA THR A 39 6.16 16.02 -12.75
C THR A 39 6.34 14.51 -13.01
N PRO A 40 7.10 14.12 -14.05
CA PRO A 40 7.45 12.72 -14.29
C PRO A 40 8.20 12.08 -13.11
N HIS A 41 8.31 10.74 -13.12
CA HIS A 41 9.20 10.03 -12.21
C HIS A 41 10.62 10.63 -12.25
N PRO A 42 11.25 10.94 -11.10
CA PRO A 42 12.56 11.59 -11.08
C PRO A 42 13.61 10.80 -11.83
N ALA A 43 14.26 11.42 -12.82
CA ALA A 43 15.25 10.75 -13.68
C ALA A 43 16.43 10.15 -12.89
N ALA A 44 16.80 10.77 -11.75
CA ALA A 44 17.85 10.27 -10.86
C ALA A 44 17.51 8.92 -10.19
N LEU A 45 16.22 8.53 -10.15
CA LEU A 45 15.76 7.22 -9.66
C LEU A 45 15.75 6.15 -10.77
N GLY A 46 16.15 6.51 -11.98
CA GLY A 46 16.25 5.60 -13.11
C GLY A 46 14.89 5.20 -13.68
N SER A 47 14.74 3.93 -14.03
CA SER A 47 13.52 3.42 -14.67
C SER A 47 12.63 2.72 -13.65
N ALA A 48 11.43 3.28 -13.39
CA ALA A 48 10.42 2.62 -12.57
C ALA A 48 10.04 1.21 -13.07
N LEU A 49 10.24 0.88 -14.36
CA LEU A 49 9.96 -0.46 -14.87
C LEU A 49 10.92 -1.54 -14.33
N THR A 50 12.19 -1.18 -14.10
CA THR A 50 13.27 -2.16 -13.86
C THR A 50 14.10 -1.88 -12.62
N HIS A 51 13.92 -0.73 -11.96
CA HIS A 51 14.70 -0.38 -10.79
C HIS A 51 14.34 -1.29 -9.61
N PRO A 52 15.32 -1.92 -8.93
CA PRO A 52 15.06 -3.03 -8.00
C PRO A 52 14.49 -2.61 -6.65
N ARG A 53 14.52 -1.31 -6.34
CA ARG A 53 14.19 -0.76 -5.01
C ARG A 53 13.16 0.36 -4.99
N VAL A 54 12.91 0.97 -6.15
CA VAL A 54 12.09 2.18 -6.27
C VAL A 54 11.34 2.10 -7.58
N THR A 55 10.02 2.05 -7.52
CA THR A 55 9.13 2.04 -8.67
C THR A 55 7.99 3.03 -8.43
N THR A 56 7.03 3.07 -9.33
CA THR A 56 5.72 3.67 -9.10
C THR A 56 4.66 2.57 -8.95
N ASP A 57 3.63 2.82 -8.14
CA ASP A 57 2.42 2.01 -8.17
C ASP A 57 1.43 2.59 -9.20
N TYR A 58 0.20 2.95 -8.84
CA TYR A 58 -0.84 3.35 -9.80
C TYR A 58 -0.48 4.65 -10.53
N SER A 59 -0.12 5.68 -9.78
CA SER A 59 0.17 7.02 -10.30
C SER A 59 1.67 7.21 -10.57
N GLU A 60 2.01 8.02 -11.58
CA GLU A 60 3.40 8.46 -11.83
C GLU A 60 4.00 9.19 -10.61
N SER A 61 3.14 9.72 -9.77
CA SER A 61 3.50 10.43 -8.55
C SER A 61 3.48 9.54 -7.32
N GLN A 62 3.09 8.27 -7.41
CA GLN A 62 2.99 7.36 -6.27
C GLN A 62 4.21 6.44 -6.25
N LEU A 63 5.26 6.87 -5.57
CA LEU A 63 6.46 6.07 -5.40
C LEU A 63 6.17 4.86 -4.51
N GLU A 64 6.75 3.73 -4.89
CA GLU A 64 6.74 2.48 -4.12
C GLU A 64 8.18 2.07 -3.85
N LEU A 65 8.52 1.97 -2.57
CA LEU A 65 9.85 1.67 -2.07
C LEU A 65 9.89 0.23 -1.60
N ILE A 66 10.82 -0.57 -2.13
CA ILE A 66 10.83 -2.02 -1.98
C ILE A 66 12.17 -2.45 -1.40
N THR A 67 12.18 -3.07 -0.21
CA THR A 67 13.40 -3.60 0.39
C THR A 67 13.81 -4.93 -0.24
N GLY A 68 15.05 -5.36 0.03
CA GLY A 68 15.45 -6.75 -0.06
C GLY A 68 14.80 -7.61 1.02
N VAL A 69 15.26 -8.86 1.10
CA VAL A 69 14.79 -9.85 2.06
C VAL A 69 15.75 -9.93 3.24
N HIS A 70 15.25 -9.73 4.45
CA HIS A 70 16.05 -9.61 5.67
C HIS A 70 15.69 -10.62 6.74
N GLY A 71 16.64 -10.93 7.62
CA GLY A 71 16.44 -11.83 8.78
C GLY A 71 15.81 -11.16 10.00
N SER A 72 15.86 -9.82 10.11
CA SER A 72 15.29 -9.06 11.22
C SER A 72 14.44 -7.89 10.72
N ALA A 73 13.58 -7.36 11.59
CA ALA A 73 12.75 -6.20 11.25
C ALA A 73 13.60 -4.93 11.17
N GLU A 74 14.60 -4.83 12.04
CA GLU A 74 15.54 -3.71 12.15
C GLU A 74 16.37 -3.57 10.87
N ALA A 75 16.84 -4.69 10.29
CA ALA A 75 17.59 -4.68 9.04
C ALA A 75 16.72 -4.25 7.85
N ALA A 76 15.47 -4.72 7.78
CA ALA A 76 14.52 -4.27 6.75
C ALA A 76 14.20 -2.78 6.88
N GLN A 77 14.02 -2.29 8.12
CA GLN A 77 13.79 -0.88 8.38
C GLN A 77 15.01 -0.02 8.03
N ALA A 78 16.24 -0.50 8.33
CA ALA A 78 17.47 0.20 7.97
C ALA A 78 17.60 0.40 6.45
N GLU A 79 17.41 -0.67 5.65
CA GLU A 79 17.43 -0.53 4.19
C GLU A 79 16.29 0.38 3.70
N LEU A 80 15.08 0.26 4.29
CA LEU A 80 13.98 1.16 3.94
C LEU A 80 14.35 2.64 4.20
N THR A 81 15.07 2.93 5.29
CA THR A 81 15.59 4.27 5.58
C THR A 81 16.60 4.73 4.52
N GLU A 82 17.53 3.87 4.11
CA GLU A 82 18.51 4.18 3.05
C GLU A 82 17.82 4.49 1.71
N ILE A 83 16.81 3.69 1.34
CA ILE A 83 16.00 3.93 0.13
C ILE A 83 15.28 5.28 0.22
N HIS A 84 14.68 5.61 1.37
CA HIS A 84 14.04 6.91 1.57
C HIS A 84 15.03 8.07 1.42
N GLN A 85 16.24 7.94 1.98
CA GLN A 85 17.29 8.96 1.85
C GLN A 85 17.68 9.17 0.38
N ALA A 86 17.89 8.08 -0.36
CA ALA A 86 18.16 8.15 -1.80
C ALA A 86 17.03 8.84 -2.58
N VAL A 87 15.77 8.57 -2.22
CA VAL A 87 14.60 9.25 -2.82
C VAL A 87 14.60 10.74 -2.52
N TYR A 88 14.80 11.15 -1.26
CA TYR A 88 14.86 12.58 -0.92
C TYR A 88 16.03 13.29 -1.60
N HIS A 89 17.19 12.64 -1.73
CA HIS A 89 18.29 13.18 -2.54
C HIS A 89 17.91 13.41 -4.01
N ALA A 90 17.06 12.55 -4.58
CA ALA A 90 16.57 12.69 -5.95
C ALA A 90 15.44 13.72 -6.10
N LEU A 91 14.59 13.91 -5.09
CA LEU A 91 13.53 14.92 -5.09
C LEU A 91 14.06 16.34 -4.86
N GLY A 92 15.21 16.46 -4.20
CA GLY A 92 15.78 17.73 -3.77
C GLY A 92 15.44 18.04 -2.30
N ASN A 93 16.18 18.99 -1.73
CA ASN A 93 16.09 19.38 -0.31
C ASN A 93 15.95 20.91 -0.14
N GLN A 94 15.59 21.64 -1.20
CA GLN A 94 15.37 23.08 -1.16
C GLN A 94 13.92 23.41 -0.82
N PRO A 95 13.66 24.58 -0.22
CA PRO A 95 12.30 25.09 -0.07
C PRO A 95 11.62 25.20 -1.45
N GLY A 96 10.52 24.48 -1.63
CA GLY A 96 9.81 24.40 -2.92
C GLY A 96 9.86 23.01 -3.56
N ASP A 97 10.84 22.18 -3.19
CA ASP A 97 10.99 20.83 -3.72
C ASP A 97 9.86 19.90 -3.26
N GLU A 98 9.65 18.83 -4.03
CA GLU A 98 8.65 17.82 -3.75
C GLU A 98 8.99 17.03 -2.48
N GLN A 99 7.95 16.51 -1.83
CA GLN A 99 8.03 15.75 -0.58
C GLN A 99 7.22 14.47 -0.69
N LEU A 100 7.46 13.51 0.19
CA LEU A 100 6.62 12.32 0.31
C LEU A 100 5.45 12.60 1.24
N TRP A 101 4.24 12.33 0.76
CA TRP A 101 3.03 12.31 1.57
C TRP A 101 3.10 11.19 2.62
N VAL A 102 2.84 11.53 3.88
CA VAL A 102 3.06 10.65 5.05
C VAL A 102 1.81 9.94 5.54
N GLY A 103 0.64 10.23 4.95
CA GLY A 103 -0.63 9.58 5.30
C GLY A 103 -1.05 8.52 4.28
N SER A 104 -1.84 7.54 4.69
CA SER A 104 -2.47 6.61 3.74
C SER A 104 -3.51 7.29 2.85
N MET A 105 -4.34 8.14 3.45
CA MET A 105 -5.38 8.88 2.72
C MET A 105 -4.77 10.13 2.10
N PRO A 106 -4.91 10.35 0.80
CA PRO A 106 -4.35 11.51 0.12
C PRO A 106 -5.22 12.75 0.31
N CYS A 107 -4.65 13.91 -0.02
CA CYS A 107 -5.29 15.22 -0.01
C CYS A 107 -4.75 16.04 -1.18
N GLY A 108 -5.42 17.13 -1.56
CA GLY A 108 -4.91 18.07 -2.57
C GLY A 108 -4.79 17.43 -3.95
N LEU A 109 -5.68 16.48 -4.25
CA LEU A 109 -5.69 15.78 -5.53
C LEU A 109 -6.41 16.60 -6.60
N PRO A 110 -5.87 16.70 -7.82
CA PRO A 110 -6.54 17.37 -8.93
C PRO A 110 -7.78 16.58 -9.38
N THR A 111 -8.49 17.03 -10.41
CA THR A 111 -9.56 16.23 -11.02
C THR A 111 -9.06 14.83 -11.39
N ASP A 112 -9.96 13.85 -11.38
CA ASP A 112 -9.61 12.44 -11.48
C ASP A 112 -8.79 12.13 -12.75
N GLU A 113 -9.15 12.75 -13.87
CA GLU A 113 -8.51 12.59 -15.18
C GLU A 113 -7.09 13.18 -15.22
N THR A 114 -6.80 14.13 -14.33
CA THR A 114 -5.51 14.82 -14.22
C THR A 114 -4.51 14.04 -13.38
N ILE A 115 -4.95 13.09 -12.54
CA ILE A 115 -4.04 12.22 -11.78
C ILE A 115 -3.21 11.39 -12.77
N PRO A 116 -1.87 11.56 -12.82
CA PRO A 116 -1.04 10.98 -13.86
C PRO A 116 -0.91 9.46 -13.64
N LEU A 117 -1.15 8.67 -14.68
CA LEU A 117 -0.92 7.22 -14.62
C LEU A 117 0.57 6.89 -14.68
N GLY A 118 1.00 5.87 -13.95
CA GLY A 118 2.39 5.38 -14.00
C GLY A 118 2.83 5.04 -15.43
N ARG A 119 4.01 5.54 -15.82
CA ARG A 119 4.60 5.41 -17.15
C ARG A 119 5.85 4.54 -17.11
N TYR A 120 5.85 3.49 -17.94
CA TYR A 120 6.90 2.46 -17.92
C TYR A 120 7.64 2.33 -19.27
N GLY A 121 7.69 3.41 -20.05
CA GLY A 121 8.30 3.42 -21.38
C GLY A 121 7.44 2.77 -22.47
N SER A 122 8.04 2.55 -23.65
CA SER A 122 7.35 2.13 -24.88
C SER A 122 7.40 0.62 -25.16
N SER A 123 8.11 -0.17 -24.35
CA SER A 123 8.14 -1.63 -24.47
C SER A 123 6.75 -2.24 -24.28
N ASN A 124 6.49 -3.42 -24.83
CA ASN A 124 5.19 -4.08 -24.68
C ASN A 124 4.81 -4.29 -23.20
N VAL A 125 5.77 -4.69 -22.36
CA VAL A 125 5.56 -4.87 -20.91
C VAL A 125 5.25 -3.53 -20.23
N GLY A 126 5.99 -2.47 -20.58
CA GLY A 126 5.75 -1.14 -20.03
C GLY A 126 4.37 -0.59 -20.40
N ARG A 127 4.01 -0.70 -21.69
CA ARG A 127 2.69 -0.31 -22.19
C ARG A 127 1.57 -1.11 -21.53
N ALA A 128 1.73 -2.42 -21.35
CA ALA A 128 0.74 -3.25 -20.68
C ALA A 128 0.49 -2.79 -19.23
N LYS A 129 1.54 -2.45 -18.48
CA LYS A 129 1.42 -1.90 -17.11
C LYS A 129 0.66 -0.57 -17.06
N SER A 130 0.87 0.32 -18.04
CA SER A 130 0.14 1.59 -18.13
C SER A 130 -1.32 1.38 -18.57
N VAL A 131 -1.59 0.48 -19.52
CA VAL A 131 -2.95 0.14 -19.97
C VAL A 131 -3.75 -0.49 -18.82
N TYR A 132 -3.14 -1.35 -18.02
CA TYR A 132 -3.76 -1.92 -16.82
C TYR A 132 -4.24 -0.81 -15.86
N ARG A 133 -3.38 0.18 -15.56
CA ARG A 133 -3.73 1.33 -14.70
C ARG A 133 -4.82 2.20 -15.31
N MET A 134 -4.79 2.42 -16.62
CA MET A 134 -5.88 3.09 -17.32
C MET A 134 -7.22 2.36 -17.11
N GLY A 135 -7.22 1.02 -17.22
CA GLY A 135 -8.39 0.19 -16.93
C GLY A 135 -8.89 0.31 -15.49
N LEU A 136 -7.99 0.33 -14.50
CA LEU A 136 -8.34 0.57 -13.09
C LEU A 136 -8.99 1.95 -12.90
N GLY A 137 -8.42 2.98 -13.52
CA GLY A 137 -8.97 4.34 -13.50
C GLY A 137 -10.40 4.40 -14.05
N HIS A 138 -10.67 3.71 -15.16
CA HIS A 138 -12.02 3.65 -15.74
C HIS A 138 -13.02 2.85 -14.89
N ARG A 139 -12.57 1.81 -14.17
CA ARG A 139 -13.46 0.94 -13.39
C ARG A 139 -13.77 1.50 -12.01
N TYR A 140 -12.81 2.17 -11.38
CA TYR A 140 -12.87 2.50 -9.96
C TYR A 140 -12.56 3.97 -9.63
N GLY A 141 -12.19 4.78 -10.64
CA GLY A 141 -11.68 6.14 -10.45
C GLY A 141 -10.21 6.16 -10.04
N ARG A 142 -9.47 7.16 -10.51
CA ARG A 142 -8.02 7.33 -10.26
C ARG A 142 -7.74 7.70 -8.80
N ARG A 143 -8.61 8.49 -8.20
CA ARG A 143 -8.50 8.99 -6.83
C ARG A 143 -8.37 7.88 -5.80
N MET A 144 -9.21 6.85 -5.88
CA MET A 144 -9.15 5.70 -4.97
C MET A 144 -7.79 4.99 -5.04
N GLN A 145 -7.20 4.94 -6.23
CA GLN A 145 -5.94 4.26 -6.48
C GLN A 145 -4.72 4.99 -5.90
N THR A 146 -4.88 6.26 -5.52
CA THR A 146 -3.80 7.05 -4.88
C THR A 146 -3.70 6.85 -3.37
N ILE A 147 -4.58 6.03 -2.77
CA ILE A 147 -4.43 5.61 -1.37
C ILE A 147 -3.14 4.79 -1.26
N SER A 148 -2.25 5.19 -0.36
CA SER A 148 -0.97 4.52 -0.14
C SER A 148 -1.01 3.57 1.06
N GLY A 149 -0.24 2.48 0.98
CA GLY A 149 -0.11 1.48 2.03
C GLY A 149 1.33 1.06 2.35
N ILE A 150 1.43 0.12 3.28
CA ILE A 150 2.63 -0.66 3.55
C ILE A 150 2.27 -2.12 3.37
N HIS A 151 3.09 -2.87 2.63
CA HIS A 151 3.02 -4.31 2.56
C HIS A 151 4.18 -4.91 3.35
N TYR A 152 3.86 -5.87 4.22
CA TYR A 152 4.83 -6.61 5.00
C TYR A 152 4.91 -8.03 4.45
N ASN A 153 5.97 -8.28 3.69
CA ASN A 153 6.27 -9.58 3.13
C ASN A 153 6.96 -10.44 4.21
N TRP A 154 6.52 -11.68 4.39
CA TRP A 154 6.99 -12.54 5.47
C TRP A 154 7.05 -13.99 5.02
N SER A 155 8.05 -14.73 5.49
CA SER A 155 8.15 -16.18 5.31
C SER A 155 8.81 -16.86 6.50
N LEU A 156 8.46 -18.14 6.72
CA LEU A 156 9.08 -19.03 7.70
C LEU A 156 9.59 -20.28 6.98
N PRO A 157 10.85 -20.70 7.21
CA PRO A 157 11.41 -21.87 6.56
C PRO A 157 10.58 -23.13 6.78
N GLY A 158 10.49 -23.98 5.76
CA GLY A 158 9.79 -25.27 5.84
C GLY A 158 8.28 -25.19 5.97
N LEU A 159 7.65 -24.03 5.71
CA LEU A 159 6.20 -23.96 5.56
C LEU A 159 5.79 -24.50 4.19
N ASP A 160 4.99 -25.57 4.17
CA ASP A 160 4.38 -26.06 2.94
C ASP A 160 3.15 -25.21 2.53
N ASN A 161 2.55 -25.53 1.38
CA ASN A 161 1.37 -24.83 0.89
C ASN A 161 0.17 -24.95 1.84
N ALA A 162 -0.09 -26.14 2.39
CA ALA A 162 -1.24 -26.35 3.28
C ALA A 162 -1.12 -25.51 4.56
N GLN A 163 0.10 -25.40 5.10
CA GLN A 163 0.44 -24.58 6.25
C GLN A 163 0.34 -23.09 5.93
N HIS A 164 0.83 -22.64 4.77
CA HIS A 164 0.65 -21.25 4.32
C HIS A 164 -0.83 -20.88 4.18
N PHE A 165 -1.65 -21.71 3.54
CA PHE A 165 -3.09 -21.46 3.43
C PHE A 165 -3.79 -21.49 4.81
N ALA A 166 -3.35 -22.34 5.74
CA ALA A 166 -3.83 -22.30 7.11
C ALA A 166 -3.48 -20.98 7.82
N LEU A 167 -2.29 -20.43 7.59
CA LEU A 167 -1.89 -19.11 8.08
C LEU A 167 -2.75 -18.01 7.45
N ILE A 168 -3.00 -18.04 6.14
CA ILE A 168 -3.90 -17.05 5.49
C ILE A 168 -5.30 -17.08 6.12
N ARG A 169 -5.87 -18.26 6.35
CA ARG A 169 -7.17 -18.39 7.04
C ARG A 169 -7.14 -17.86 8.46
N ASN A 170 -6.06 -18.04 9.22
CA ASN A 170 -5.89 -17.45 10.55
C ASN A 170 -5.76 -15.93 10.47
N PHE A 171 -4.92 -15.42 9.56
CA PHE A 171 -4.73 -14.00 9.34
C PHE A 171 -6.05 -13.32 9.01
N ARG A 172 -6.84 -13.85 8.07
CA ARG A 172 -8.15 -13.29 7.72
C ARG A 172 -9.12 -13.22 8.91
N ARG A 173 -9.10 -14.22 9.80
CA ARG A 173 -9.93 -14.23 11.03
C ARG A 173 -9.53 -13.15 12.04
N HIS A 174 -8.27 -12.74 12.05
CA HIS A 174 -7.70 -11.84 13.06
C HIS A 174 -7.17 -10.52 12.50
N ALA A 175 -7.33 -10.26 11.20
CA ALA A 175 -6.80 -9.08 10.52
C ALA A 175 -7.32 -7.77 11.14
N PHE A 176 -8.52 -7.79 11.73
CA PHE A 176 -9.08 -6.64 12.45
C PHE A 176 -8.16 -6.14 13.56
N VAL A 177 -7.37 -7.01 14.21
CA VAL A 177 -6.44 -6.61 15.28
C VAL A 177 -5.39 -5.65 14.74
N LEU A 178 -4.87 -5.89 13.52
CA LEU A 178 -3.93 -4.98 12.88
C LEU A 178 -4.58 -3.63 12.57
N LEU A 179 -5.83 -3.64 12.11
CA LEU A 179 -6.56 -2.41 11.81
C LEU A 179 -6.87 -1.59 13.07
N VAL A 180 -7.10 -2.25 14.21
CA VAL A 180 -7.34 -1.59 15.49
C VAL A 180 -6.04 -1.01 16.06
N LEU A 181 -4.94 -1.78 16.04
CA LEU A 181 -3.67 -1.37 16.65
C LEU A 181 -2.86 -0.39 15.80
N PHE A 182 -2.88 -0.56 14.47
CA PHE A 182 -2.01 0.17 13.55
C PHE A 182 -2.79 0.98 12.51
N GLY A 183 -4.12 1.03 12.61
CA GLY A 183 -4.93 1.90 11.77
C GLY A 183 -4.59 3.36 12.03
N ALA A 184 -4.00 4.02 11.03
CA ALA A 184 -3.57 5.42 11.08
C ALA A 184 -4.26 6.28 10.01
N SER A 185 -5.52 5.99 9.71
CA SER A 185 -6.33 6.75 8.74
C SER A 185 -7.74 7.02 9.26
N PRO A 186 -7.92 7.65 10.44
CA PRO A 186 -9.25 7.93 11.00
C PRO A 186 -9.98 9.09 10.29
N ALA A 187 -9.25 9.87 9.49
CA ALA A 187 -9.73 11.05 8.79
C ALA A 187 -9.19 11.13 7.35
N LEU A 188 -9.83 11.94 6.52
CA LEU A 188 -9.45 12.23 5.14
C LEU A 188 -9.87 13.65 4.74
N CYS A 189 -9.34 14.16 3.63
CA CYS A 189 -9.77 15.45 3.07
C CYS A 189 -11.08 15.31 2.28
N GLY A 190 -11.97 16.29 2.37
CA GLY A 190 -13.28 16.25 1.71
C GLY A 190 -13.21 16.18 0.19
N ASP A 191 -12.13 16.69 -0.41
CA ASP A 191 -11.84 16.52 -1.84
C ASP A 191 -11.71 15.05 -2.23
N PHE A 192 -11.26 14.17 -1.32
CA PHE A 192 -11.12 12.74 -1.57
C PHE A 192 -12.47 12.05 -1.84
N VAL A 193 -13.54 12.56 -1.25
CA VAL A 193 -14.90 12.01 -1.36
C VAL A 193 -15.84 12.93 -2.14
N ALA A 194 -15.30 13.95 -2.82
CA ALA A 194 -16.09 14.89 -3.61
C ALA A 194 -16.98 14.15 -4.63
N GLY A 195 -18.29 14.42 -4.59
CA GLY A 195 -19.27 13.78 -5.47
C GLY A 195 -19.64 12.34 -5.10
N ARG A 196 -19.13 11.79 -3.99
CA ARG A 196 -19.50 10.46 -3.49
C ARG A 196 -20.44 10.57 -2.28
N GLN A 197 -21.39 9.65 -2.18
CA GLN A 197 -22.18 9.50 -0.96
C GLN A 197 -21.31 8.90 0.16
N HIS A 198 -21.39 9.46 1.36
CA HIS A 198 -20.66 9.00 2.53
C HIS A 198 -21.33 9.43 3.84
N GLU A 199 -20.95 8.78 4.94
CA GLU A 199 -21.46 9.06 6.29
C GLU A 199 -20.42 9.79 7.18
N LEU A 200 -19.31 10.25 6.58
CA LEU A 200 -18.26 10.96 7.32
C LEU A 200 -18.76 12.29 7.90
N LEU A 201 -18.27 12.62 9.09
CA LEU A 201 -18.59 13.85 9.80
C LEU A 201 -17.46 14.88 9.65
N PRO A 202 -17.77 16.18 9.59
CA PRO A 202 -16.77 17.23 9.70
C PRO A 202 -15.95 17.07 10.99
N MET A 203 -14.62 17.16 10.89
CA MET A 203 -13.74 17.06 12.06
C MET A 203 -13.81 18.34 12.90
N PRO A 204 -14.16 18.27 14.21
CA PRO A 204 -14.16 19.44 15.08
C PRO A 204 -12.79 20.11 15.13
N GLY A 205 -12.72 21.43 14.87
CA GLY A 205 -11.46 22.17 14.81
C GLY A 205 -10.55 21.82 13.60
N GLY A 206 -11.02 20.96 12.69
CA GLY A 206 -10.32 20.64 11.45
C GLY A 206 -10.30 21.83 10.50
N LYS A 207 -9.14 22.06 9.87
CA LYS A 207 -9.05 23.02 8.75
C LYS A 207 -9.68 22.41 7.49
N ASN A 208 -10.25 23.28 6.65
CA ASN A 208 -10.59 23.05 5.23
C ASN A 208 -11.15 21.65 4.89
N GLY A 209 -12.36 21.34 5.37
CA GLY A 209 -13.10 20.18 4.86
C GLY A 209 -12.52 18.82 5.24
N THR A 210 -11.75 18.72 6.34
CA THR A 210 -11.36 17.42 6.89
C THR A 210 -12.57 16.67 7.42
N LEU A 211 -12.73 15.41 7.03
CA LEU A 211 -13.82 14.53 7.40
C LEU A 211 -13.29 13.31 8.16
N HIS A 212 -14.08 12.76 9.08
CA HIS A 212 -13.69 11.64 9.92
C HIS A 212 -14.90 10.80 10.37
N LEU A 213 -14.64 9.67 11.04
CA LEU A 213 -15.62 8.98 11.88
C LEU A 213 -15.08 8.89 13.31
N PRO A 214 -15.88 9.12 14.37
CA PRO A 214 -15.40 9.23 15.75
C PRO A 214 -14.60 8.03 16.28
N HIS A 215 -14.86 6.83 15.75
CA HIS A 215 -14.22 5.59 16.19
C HIS A 215 -13.50 4.85 15.06
N ALA A 216 -13.33 5.47 13.88
CA ALA A 216 -12.59 4.84 12.80
C ALA A 216 -11.10 4.76 13.17
N THR A 217 -10.48 3.62 12.89
CA THR A 217 -9.03 3.46 12.96
C THR A 217 -8.41 3.55 11.57
N SER A 218 -9.02 2.90 10.57
CA SER A 218 -8.55 2.93 9.18
C SER A 218 -9.67 3.07 8.15
N LEU A 219 -9.93 4.29 7.70
CA LEU A 219 -10.81 4.58 6.56
C LEU A 219 -10.25 3.99 5.25
N ARG A 220 -8.92 3.83 5.12
CA ARG A 220 -8.28 3.13 3.99
C ARG A 220 -8.84 1.72 3.77
N MET A 221 -9.18 1.02 4.85
CA MET A 221 -9.69 -0.36 4.80
C MET A 221 -11.23 -0.43 4.88
N GLY A 222 -11.92 0.71 4.90
CA GLY A 222 -13.38 0.80 4.88
C GLY A 222 -13.96 0.98 3.47
N ARG A 223 -15.28 1.19 3.39
CA ARG A 223 -16.04 1.32 2.12
C ARG A 223 -15.59 2.48 1.22
N LEU A 224 -15.00 3.52 1.81
CA LEU A 224 -14.50 4.69 1.08
C LEU A 224 -13.03 4.52 0.66
N GLY A 225 -12.37 3.48 1.18
CA GLY A 225 -10.98 3.18 0.93
C GLY A 225 -10.79 2.26 -0.28
N TYR A 226 -9.84 1.34 -0.18
CA TYR A 226 -9.42 0.48 -1.29
C TYR A 226 -10.28 -0.79 -1.39
N GLN A 227 -11.60 -0.62 -1.57
CA GLN A 227 -12.55 -1.72 -1.75
C GLN A 227 -13.46 -1.44 -2.95
N SER A 228 -13.77 -2.47 -3.74
CA SER A 228 -14.72 -2.37 -4.86
C SER A 228 -15.81 -3.43 -4.77
N ASP A 229 -17.04 -3.06 -5.13
CA ASP A 229 -18.19 -3.99 -5.15
C ASP A 229 -17.97 -5.16 -6.13
N ALA A 230 -17.18 -4.93 -7.19
CA ALA A 230 -16.81 -5.96 -8.15
C ALA A 230 -15.92 -7.08 -7.55
N GLN A 231 -15.16 -6.79 -6.49
CA GLN A 231 -14.39 -7.80 -5.77
C GLN A 231 -15.22 -8.50 -4.69
N ALA A 232 -16.27 -7.86 -4.18
CA ALA A 232 -17.15 -8.42 -3.15
C ALA A 232 -17.93 -9.66 -3.65
N THR A 233 -18.07 -9.82 -4.97
CA THR A 233 -18.74 -10.98 -5.60
C THR A 233 -17.81 -12.16 -5.87
N LEU A 234 -16.49 -11.99 -5.75
CA LEU A 234 -15.51 -13.06 -5.98
C LEU A 234 -15.39 -13.95 -4.73
N ALA A 235 -15.84 -15.20 -4.85
CA ALA A 235 -15.71 -16.22 -3.80
C ALA A 235 -14.35 -16.93 -3.86
N VAL A 236 -13.27 -16.20 -3.57
CA VAL A 236 -11.90 -16.74 -3.61
C VAL A 236 -11.69 -17.75 -2.46
N SER A 237 -11.25 -18.97 -2.80
CA SER A 237 -10.96 -20.02 -1.81
C SER A 237 -9.54 -19.90 -1.28
N TYR A 238 -9.37 -20.06 0.04
CA TYR A 238 -8.07 -20.10 0.71
C TYR A 238 -7.86 -21.42 1.45
N ASN A 239 -8.45 -22.50 0.94
CA ASN A 239 -8.34 -23.83 1.54
C ASN A 239 -7.09 -24.58 1.06
N SER A 240 -6.76 -24.45 -0.22
CA SER A 240 -5.62 -25.10 -0.88
C SER A 240 -5.13 -24.27 -2.07
N LEU A 241 -3.93 -24.56 -2.56
CA LEU A 241 -3.39 -23.93 -3.76
C LEU A 241 -4.28 -24.15 -4.99
N GLU A 242 -4.75 -25.38 -5.19
CA GLU A 242 -5.62 -25.74 -6.32
C GLU A 242 -6.94 -24.97 -6.30
N SER A 243 -7.63 -24.96 -5.15
CA SER A 243 -8.91 -24.25 -5.04
C SER A 243 -8.75 -22.73 -5.16
N TYR A 244 -7.62 -22.18 -4.71
CA TYR A 244 -7.27 -20.77 -4.89
C TYR A 244 -7.07 -20.46 -6.37
N ALA A 245 -6.23 -21.24 -7.06
CA ALA A 245 -5.94 -21.06 -8.50
C ALA A 245 -7.20 -21.17 -9.37
N ASN A 246 -8.10 -22.11 -9.05
CA ASN A 246 -9.38 -22.27 -9.76
C ASN A 246 -10.40 -21.14 -9.49
N SER A 247 -10.17 -20.32 -8.46
CA SER A 247 -11.06 -19.22 -8.07
C SER A 247 -10.60 -17.83 -8.50
N LEU A 248 -9.44 -17.74 -9.15
CA LEU A 248 -8.78 -16.50 -9.59
C LEU A 248 -9.00 -16.19 -11.08
#